data_AF-A0A5N5QF04-F1
#
_entry.id   AF-A0A5N5QF04-F1
#
_cell.length_a   1.000
_cell.length_b   1.000
_cell.length_c   1.000
_cell.angle_alpha   90.00
_cell.angle_beta   90.00
_cell.angle_gamma   90.00
#
_symmetry.space_group_name_H-M   'P 1'
#
loop_
_entity.id
_entity.type
_entity.pdbx_description
1 polymer ?
#
loop_
_entity_poly.entity_id
_entity_poly.type
_entity_poly.pdbx_seq_one_letter_code
_entity_poly.pdbx_strand_id
1 'polypeptide(L)' 'MQLINLLSLAGASFFALSGVQAARDFSASCINVEIVDNTILQGNCRKNDGSYVFAQVGLNQCLVNNNANIECQK' A
#
# COMPACT_ATOMS: atom_id res chain seq x y z
N MET A 1 36.90 46.83 16.94
CA MET A 1 36.24 45.53 17.17
C MET A 1 34.83 45.64 16.62
N GLN A 2 34.58 45.16 15.40
CA GLN A 2 33.23 45.11 14.82
C GLN A 2 32.77 43.65 14.86
N LEU A 3 31.72 43.39 15.65
CA LEU A 3 31.03 42.11 15.75
C LEU A 3 30.12 41.95 14.53
N ILE A 4 30.40 40.98 13.67
CA ILE A 4 29.48 40.56 12.62
C ILE A 4 28.66 39.40 13.18
N ASN A 5 27.39 39.69 13.49
CA ASN A 5 26.39 38.69 13.85
C ASN A 5 26.06 37.83 12.64
N LEU A 6 26.55 36.58 12.65
CA LEU A 6 26.11 35.55 11.72
C LEU A 6 24.74 35.04 12.18
N LEU A 7 23.68 35.56 11.57
CA LEU A 7 22.35 34.95 11.62
C LEU A 7 22.45 33.55 10.99
N SER A 8 22.40 32.51 11.82
CA SER A 8 22.28 31.14 11.34
C SER A 8 20.89 30.97 10.71
N LEU A 9 20.85 30.74 9.40
CA LEU A 9 19.64 30.25 8.74
C LEU A 9 19.46 28.81 9.22
N ALA A 10 18.52 28.62 10.16
CA ALA A 10 18.06 27.30 10.54
C ALA A 10 17.43 26.64 9.31
N GLY A 11 18.18 25.75 8.67
CA GLY A 11 17.72 24.91 7.58
C GLY A 11 16.71 23.90 8.11
N ALA A 12 15.43 24.24 8.06
CA ALA A 12 14.37 23.25 8.16
C ALA A 12 14.21 22.60 6.78
N SER A 13 15.06 21.61 6.49
CA SER A 13 14.80 20.67 5.41
C SER A 13 13.59 19.84 5.80
N PHE A 14 12.39 20.34 5.45
CA PHE A 14 11.19 19.53 5.45
C PHE A 14 11.34 18.47 4.37
N PHE A 15 11.86 17.31 4.75
CA PHE A 15 11.55 16.08 4.04
C PHE A 15 10.07 15.84 4.28
N ALA A 16 9.22 16.51 3.48
CA ALA A 16 7.90 16.02 3.21
C ALA A 16 8.12 14.69 2.50
N LEU A 17 8.25 13.61 3.28
CA LEU A 17 8.05 12.27 2.78
C LEU A 17 6.57 12.27 2.38
N SER A 18 6.29 12.69 1.16
CA SER A 18 5.08 12.36 0.43
C SER A 18 5.14 10.85 0.17
N GLY A 19 5.11 10.06 1.24
CA GLY A 19 4.49 8.77 1.20
C GLY A 19 3.06 9.08 0.85
N VAL A 20 2.76 9.12 -0.45
CA VAL A 20 1.44 8.78 -0.93
C VAL A 20 1.17 7.45 -0.26
N GLN A 21 0.44 7.50 0.85
CA GLN A 21 -0.15 6.32 1.44
C GLN A 21 -1.08 5.87 0.32
N ALA A 22 -0.58 4.98 -0.53
CA ALA A 22 -1.37 4.12 -1.37
C ALA A 22 -2.22 3.33 -0.37
N ALA A 23 -3.31 3.97 0.04
CA ALA A 23 -4.19 3.44 1.03
C ALA A 23 -4.74 2.17 0.40
N ARG A 24 -4.26 1.01 0.90
CA ARG A 24 -4.86 -0.31 0.69
C ARG A 24 -4.47 -1.10 -0.56
N ASP A 25 -3.36 -0.78 -1.23
CA ASP A 25 -2.87 -1.64 -2.32
C ASP A 25 -2.27 -2.93 -1.74
N PHE A 26 -3.05 -4.01 -1.76
CA PHE A 26 -2.61 -5.30 -1.22
C PHE A 26 -1.30 -5.77 -1.90
N SER A 27 -1.14 -5.49 -3.19
CA SER A 27 0.05 -5.81 -3.98
C SER A 27 1.34 -5.19 -3.46
N ALA A 28 1.28 -4.09 -2.72
CA ALA A 28 2.45 -3.47 -2.10
C ALA A 28 2.90 -4.18 -0.80
N SER A 29 2.01 -4.98 -0.21
CA SER A 29 2.22 -5.66 1.08
C SER A 29 2.22 -7.18 0.98
N CYS A 30 1.88 -7.76 -0.18
CA CYS A 30 1.79 -9.19 -0.39
C CYS A 30 2.80 -9.68 -1.43
N ILE A 31 3.33 -10.87 -1.21
CA ILE A 31 4.25 -11.58 -2.09
C ILE A 31 3.66 -12.93 -2.50
N ASN A 32 4.15 -13.50 -3.60
CA ASN A 32 3.66 -14.77 -4.16
C ASN A 32 2.14 -14.77 -4.37
N VAL A 33 1.63 -13.66 -4.93
CA VAL A 33 0.21 -13.50 -5.23
C VAL A 33 -0.17 -14.34 -6.44
N GLU A 34 -1.19 -15.15 -6.31
CA GLU A 34 -1.74 -15.99 -7.39
C GLU A 34 -3.26 -16.15 -7.26
N ILE A 35 -3.90 -16.55 -8.36
CA ILE A 35 -5.30 -16.97 -8.36
C ILE A 35 -5.33 -18.50 -8.45
N VAL A 36 -5.99 -19.13 -7.48
CA VAL A 36 -6.25 -20.58 -7.46
C VAL A 36 -7.76 -20.83 -7.52
N ASP A 37 -8.15 -22.02 -7.97
CA ASP A 37 -9.54 -22.45 -8.08
C ASP A 37 -10.46 -21.43 -8.80
N ASN A 38 -9.88 -20.72 -9.78
CA ASN A 38 -10.46 -19.65 -10.60
C ASN A 38 -11.03 -18.42 -9.84
N THR A 39 -11.17 -18.49 -8.53
CA THR A 39 -11.97 -17.53 -7.74
C THR A 39 -11.32 -17.17 -6.41
N ILE A 40 -10.18 -17.75 -6.05
CA ILE A 40 -9.48 -17.46 -4.79
C ILE A 40 -8.19 -16.71 -5.11
N LEU A 41 -8.07 -15.48 -4.62
CA LEU A 41 -6.82 -14.74 -4.63
C LEU A 41 -6.07 -15.04 -3.34
N GLN A 42 -4.86 -15.58 -3.43
CA GLN A 42 -4.04 -15.95 -2.27
C GLN A 42 -2.61 -15.42 -2.37
N GLY A 43 -1.93 -15.34 -1.23
CA GLY A 43 -0.52 -14.97 -1.14
C GLY A 43 -0.05 -14.83 0.31
N ASN A 44 1.20 -14.40 0.49
CA ASN A 44 1.73 -14.08 1.81
C ASN A 44 1.75 -12.56 2.00
N CYS A 45 1.04 -12.05 2.98
CA CYS A 45 0.91 -10.61 3.22
C CYS A 45 1.60 -10.19 4.52
N ARG A 46 2.20 -9.01 4.50
CA ARG A 46 2.96 -8.44 5.62
C ARG A 46 2.02 -7.92 6.70
N LYS A 47 2.18 -8.39 7.93
CA LYS A 47 1.54 -7.84 9.13
C LYS A 47 2.19 -6.53 9.55
N ASN A 48 1.58 -5.83 10.51
CA ASN A 48 2.13 -4.61 11.09
C ASN A 48 3.50 -4.81 11.76
N ASP A 49 3.81 -6.01 12.23
CA ASP A 49 5.11 -6.38 12.82
C ASP A 49 6.20 -6.69 11.77
N GLY A 50 5.86 -6.63 10.48
CA GLY A 50 6.78 -6.91 9.38
C GLY A 50 6.86 -8.39 8.96
N SER A 51 6.27 -9.32 9.73
CA SER A 51 6.20 -10.73 9.36
C SER A 51 5.22 -10.98 8.22
N TYR A 52 5.50 -11.96 7.38
CA TYR A 52 4.59 -12.39 6.31
C TYR A 52 3.76 -13.59 6.77
N VAL A 53 2.46 -13.58 6.44
CA VAL A 53 1.54 -14.67 6.75
C VAL A 53 0.65 -14.96 5.54
N PHE A 54 0.28 -16.22 5.38
CA PHE A 54 -0.69 -16.63 4.36
C PHE A 54 -2.04 -15.92 4.56
N ALA A 55 -2.58 -15.40 3.47
CA ALA A 55 -3.90 -14.77 3.41
C ALA A 55 -4.58 -15.13 2.08
N GLN A 56 -5.91 -15.19 2.11
CA GLN A 56 -6.72 -15.42 0.91
C GLN A 56 -8.04 -14.65 0.98
N VAL A 57 -8.59 -14.34 -0.19
CA VAL A 57 -9.93 -13.76 -0.34
C VAL A 57 -10.65 -14.40 -1.52
N GLY A 58 -11.96 -14.64 -1.34
CA GLY A 58 -12.81 -15.11 -2.43
C GLY A 58 -13.19 -13.95 -3.33
N LEU A 59 -12.78 -13.98 -4.60
CA LEU A 59 -13.06 -12.93 -5.58
C LEU A 59 -14.58 -12.72 -5.79
N ASN A 60 -15.38 -13.79 -5.73
CA ASN A 60 -16.84 -13.71 -5.84
C ASN A 60 -17.52 -12.98 -4.68
N GLN A 61 -16.79 -12.63 -3.62
CA GLN A 61 -17.30 -11.75 -2.56
C GLN A 61 -17.39 -10.29 -3.02
N CYS A 62 -16.75 -9.92 -4.13
CA CYS A 62 -16.76 -8.57 -4.67
C CYS A 62 -17.05 -8.60 -6.18
N LEU A 63 -16.23 -9.33 -6.94
CA LEU A 63 -16.25 -9.30 -8.40
C LEU A 63 -17.52 -9.96 -8.95
N VAL A 64 -18.26 -9.18 -9.73
CA VAL A 64 -19.40 -9.64 -10.53
C VAL A 64 -19.17 -9.30 -11.99
N ASN A 65 -19.75 -10.09 -12.89
CA ASN A 65 -19.76 -9.81 -14.32
C ASN A 65 -21.07 -9.11 -14.69
N ASN A 66 -20.99 -7.82 -15.02
CA ASN A 66 -22.11 -7.02 -15.49
C ASN A 66 -21.92 -6.71 -16.98
N ASN A 67 -22.45 -7.60 -17.82
CA ASN A 67 -22.42 -7.47 -19.28
C ASN A 67 -20.99 -7.22 -19.83
N ALA A 68 -20.06 -8.14 -19.52
CA ALA A 68 -18.63 -8.08 -19.86
C ALA A 68 -17.82 -6.98 -19.15
N ASN A 69 -18.41 -6.27 -18.17
CA ASN A 69 -17.69 -5.39 -17.27
C ASN A 69 -17.52 -6.08 -15.92
N ILE A 70 -16.28 -6.20 -15.46
CA ILE A 70 -16.00 -6.69 -14.11
C ILE A 70 -16.09 -5.52 -13.15
N GLU A 71 -16.99 -5.62 -12.19
CA GLU A 71 -17.21 -4.61 -11.15
C GLU A 71 -17.25 -5.27 -9.77
N CYS A 72 -17.09 -4.47 -8.73
CA CYS A 72 -17.35 -4.92 -7.37
C CYS A 72 -18.81 -4.63 -7.01
N GLN A 73 -19.52 -5.64 -6.49
CA GLN A 73 -20.82 -5.43 -5.86
C GLN A 73 -20.69 -4.45 -4.68
N LYS A 74 -21.63 -3.52 -4.58
CA LYS A 74 -21.68 -2.49 -3.52
C LYS A 74 -22.38 -3.01 -2.27
#